data_AF-A0A6L6X0W2-F1
#
_entry.id   AF-A0A6L6X0W2-F1
#
_cell.length_a   1.000
_cell.length_b   1.000
_cell.length_c   1.000
_cell.angle_alpha   90.00
_cell.angle_beta   90.00
_cell.angle_gamma   90.00
#
_symmetry.space_group_name_H-M   'P 1'
#
loop_
_entity.id
_entity.type
_entity.pdbx_description
1 polymer ?
#
loop_
_entity_poly.entity_id
_entity_poly.type
_entity_poly.pdbx_seq_one_letter_code
_entity_poly.pdbx_strand_id
1 'polypeptide(L)'
;MTRGPQPKPNAVRRNSHEHAQELEASAQPGRELPRGLGIQTAGAKRFWKTWSTAPQTQSWVETDWAELEITTRLVDGFYQGDNKLAGEIRQRTAKWGGTVEDRARLRMSLKGEDQDPEDDSSPEPVTTDLDEELYRLLND
;
A
#
# COMPACT_ATOMS: atom_id res chain seq x y z
N MET A 1 40.25 -4.07 -10.00
CA MET A 1 39.11 -3.45 -9.30
C MET A 1 38.85 -4.26 -8.04
N THR A 2 39.34 -3.80 -6.88
CA THR A 2 39.24 -4.56 -5.63
C THR A 2 37.86 -4.32 -5.04
N ARG A 3 36.97 -5.31 -5.12
CA ARG A 3 35.69 -5.30 -4.37
C ARG A 3 36.04 -5.31 -2.89
N GLY A 4 35.37 -4.47 -2.09
CA GLY A 4 35.59 -4.36 -0.66
C GLY A 4 35.35 -5.69 0.08
N PRO A 5 35.67 -5.74 1.39
CA PRO A 5 35.51 -6.94 2.20
C PRO A 5 34.09 -7.50 2.12
N GLN A 6 33.97 -8.82 1.98
CA GLN A 6 32.68 -9.49 1.93
C GLN A 6 31.87 -9.17 3.21
N PRO A 7 30.57 -8.82 3.09
CA PRO A 7 29.72 -8.56 4.25
C PRO A 7 29.72 -9.77 5.19
N LYS A 8 29.65 -9.50 6.49
CA LYS A 8 29.55 -10.56 7.50
C LYS A 8 28.26 -11.38 7.26
N PRO A 9 28.26 -12.70 7.54
CA PRO A 9 27.09 -13.55 7.34
C PRO A 9 25.89 -13.13 8.21
N ASN A 10 26.12 -12.36 9.27
CA ASN A 10 25.09 -11.79 10.14
C ASN A 10 24.97 -10.26 9.98
N ALA A 11 25.21 -9.74 8.78
CA ALA A 11 25.09 -8.31 8.52
C ALA A 11 23.63 -7.85 8.63
N VAL A 12 23.23 -7.47 9.85
CA VAL A 12 21.92 -6.86 10.09
C VAL A 12 21.93 -5.43 9.54
N ARG A 13 20.87 -5.04 8.82
CA ARG A 13 20.67 -3.64 8.43
C ARG A 13 20.59 -2.79 9.70
N ARG A 14 21.56 -1.88 9.88
CA ARG A 14 21.59 -0.96 11.04
C ARG A 14 20.45 0.06 11.03
N ASN A 15 19.83 0.31 9.87
CA ASN A 15 18.64 1.16 9.75
C ASN A 15 17.37 0.36 10.07
N SER A 16 17.20 0.02 11.35
CA SER A 16 15.91 -0.40 11.87
C SER A 16 14.99 0.82 11.98
N HIS A 17 13.76 0.70 11.51
CA HIS A 17 12.74 1.74 11.65
C HIS A 17 11.84 1.40 12.83
N GLU A 18 12.02 2.11 13.96
CA GLU A 18 11.29 1.90 15.22
C GLU A 18 9.75 1.96 15.07
N HIS A 19 9.26 2.66 14.04
CA HIS A 19 7.84 2.87 13.80
C HIS A 19 7.31 2.16 12.53
N ALA A 20 8.01 1.16 12.01
CA ALA A 20 7.48 0.33 10.93
C ALA A 20 6.23 -0.43 11.42
N GLN A 21 5.19 -0.47 10.58
CA GLN A 21 3.91 -1.09 10.93
C GLN A 21 3.68 -2.32 10.06
N GLU A 22 3.45 -3.45 10.70
CA GLU A 22 3.00 -4.66 10.03
C GLU A 22 1.48 -4.75 10.16
N LEU A 23 0.79 -4.77 9.02
CA LEU A 23 -0.66 -4.82 8.91
C LEU A 23 -1.10 -6.26 8.63
N GLU A 24 -2.16 -6.72 9.29
CA GLU A 24 -2.77 -8.00 8.93
C GLU A 24 -3.37 -7.93 7.50
N ALA A 25 -3.38 -9.05 6.78
CA ALA A 25 -3.97 -9.08 5.43
C ALA A 25 -5.52 -9.17 5.46
N SER A 26 -6.11 -9.56 6.60
CA SER A 26 -7.54 -9.81 6.72
C SER A 26 -8.35 -8.56 7.09
N ALA A 27 -9.55 -8.45 6.51
CA ALA A 27 -10.48 -7.39 6.84
C ALA A 27 -11.03 -7.52 8.26
N GLN A 28 -11.34 -6.38 8.88
CA GLN A 28 -11.95 -6.30 10.20
C GLN A 28 -13.47 -6.07 10.11
N PRO A 29 -14.26 -6.36 11.16
CA PRO A 29 -15.72 -6.15 11.14
C PRO A 29 -16.14 -4.71 10.76
N GLY A 30 -15.32 -3.74 11.20
CA GLY A 30 -15.46 -2.32 10.94
C GLY A 30 -16.60 -1.63 11.69
N ARG A 31 -16.63 -0.30 11.65
CA ARG A 31 -17.70 0.51 12.25
C ARG A 31 -18.87 0.69 11.29
N GLU A 32 -20.08 0.72 11.84
CA GLU A 32 -21.26 1.14 11.09
C GLU A 32 -21.18 2.61 10.72
N LEU A 33 -21.70 2.96 9.53
CA LEU A 33 -21.77 4.35 9.09
C LEU A 33 -22.77 5.11 9.98
N PRO A 34 -22.35 6.17 10.69
CA PRO A 34 -23.26 6.89 11.57
C PRO A 34 -24.35 7.59 10.77
N ARG A 35 -25.62 7.38 11.15
CA ARG A 35 -26.77 7.97 10.45
C ARG A 35 -26.75 9.51 10.47
N GLY A 36 -26.18 10.11 11.52
CA GLY A 36 -26.02 11.56 11.66
C GLY A 36 -25.13 12.19 10.58
N LEU A 37 -24.29 11.39 9.91
CA LEU A 37 -23.49 11.86 8.78
C LEU A 37 -24.31 12.04 7.50
N GLY A 38 -25.60 11.77 7.45
CA GLY A 38 -26.47 12.15 6.32
C GLY A 38 -25.91 11.85 4.92
N ILE A 39 -25.18 10.74 4.76
CA ILE A 39 -24.51 10.36 3.52
C ILE A 39 -25.53 9.87 2.51
N GLN A 40 -25.56 10.49 1.34
CA GLN A 40 -26.59 10.22 0.33
C GLN A 40 -26.10 9.24 -0.73
N THR A 41 -24.85 9.41 -1.19
CA THR A 41 -24.32 8.70 -2.35
C THR A 41 -23.88 7.27 -2.02
N ALA A 42 -24.08 6.36 -2.98
CA ALA A 42 -23.57 4.99 -2.86
C ALA A 42 -22.03 4.94 -2.84
N GLY A 43 -21.38 5.89 -3.53
CA GLY A 43 -19.93 6.02 -3.56
C GLY A 43 -19.33 6.30 -2.18
N ALA A 44 -19.88 7.26 -1.43
CA ALA A 44 -19.43 7.56 -0.08
C ALA A 44 -19.75 6.44 0.92
N LYS A 45 -20.90 5.76 0.79
CA LYS A 45 -21.21 4.57 1.61
C LYS A 45 -20.19 3.45 1.38
N ARG A 46 -19.82 3.20 0.12
CA ARG A 46 -18.76 2.24 -0.23
C ARG A 46 -17.42 2.66 0.35
N PHE A 47 -17.05 3.94 0.21
CA PHE A 47 -15.82 4.49 0.77
C PHE A 47 -15.72 4.24 2.28
N TRP A 48 -16.77 4.57 3.04
CA TRP A 48 -16.83 4.28 4.47
C TRP A 48 -16.63 2.80 4.73
N LYS A 49 -17.38 1.92 4.04
CA LYS A 49 -17.27 0.48 4.27
C LYS A 49 -15.84 -0.01 4.04
N THR A 50 -15.22 0.37 2.93
CA THR A 50 -13.83 0.00 2.60
C THR A 50 -12.87 0.40 3.72
N TRP A 51 -12.87 1.67 4.13
CA TRP A 51 -11.96 2.15 5.17
C TRP A 51 -12.27 1.55 6.53
N SER A 52 -13.54 1.52 6.94
CA SER A 52 -13.93 0.99 8.24
C SER A 52 -13.53 -0.46 8.46
N THR A 53 -13.40 -1.27 7.39
CA THR A 53 -12.98 -2.67 7.46
C THR A 53 -11.51 -2.88 7.10
N ALA A 54 -10.78 -1.83 6.74
CA ALA A 54 -9.41 -1.95 6.26
C ALA A 54 -8.47 -2.35 7.42
N PRO A 55 -7.44 -3.18 7.18
CA PRO A 55 -6.57 -3.67 8.25
C PRO A 55 -5.87 -2.55 9.03
N GLN A 56 -5.45 -1.48 8.35
CA GLN A 56 -4.80 -0.32 9.00
C GLN A 56 -5.67 0.39 10.04
N THR A 57 -6.98 0.17 10.05
CA THR A 57 -7.89 0.79 11.02
C THR A 57 -7.94 0.08 12.36
N GLN A 58 -7.26 -1.07 12.51
CA GLN A 58 -7.22 -1.81 13.76
C GLN A 58 -6.59 -1.01 14.92
N SER A 59 -5.63 -0.12 14.61
CA SER A 59 -4.94 0.72 15.58
C SER A 59 -5.55 2.11 15.75
N TRP A 60 -6.63 2.42 15.02
CA TRP A 60 -7.26 3.73 15.04
C TRP A 60 -7.92 4.05 16.38
N VAL A 61 -7.66 5.25 16.88
CA VAL A 61 -8.35 5.84 18.03
C VAL A 61 -9.52 6.72 17.56
N GLU A 62 -10.35 7.21 18.49
CA GLU A 62 -11.55 7.98 18.14
C GLU A 62 -11.29 9.20 17.24
N THR A 63 -10.12 9.83 17.35
CA THR A 63 -9.77 10.95 16.47
C THR A 63 -9.58 10.54 15.01
N ASP A 64 -9.07 9.33 14.75
CA ASP A 64 -8.94 8.81 13.39
C ASP A 64 -10.31 8.48 12.80
N TRP A 65 -11.21 7.93 13.61
CA TRP A 65 -12.61 7.69 13.23
C TRP A 65 -13.35 8.99 12.92
N ALA A 66 -13.16 10.04 13.74
CA ALA A 66 -13.71 11.36 13.47
C ALA A 66 -13.18 11.95 12.14
N GLU A 67 -11.91 11.73 11.81
CA GLU A 67 -11.33 12.16 10.53
C GLU A 67 -11.91 11.36 9.35
N LEU A 68 -12.18 10.06 9.51
CA LEU A 68 -12.89 9.26 8.51
C LEU A 68 -14.31 9.79 8.28
N GLU A 69 -15.01 10.20 9.34
CA GLU A 69 -16.34 10.80 9.23
C GLU A 69 -16.33 12.07 8.37
N ILE A 70 -15.41 12.99 8.66
CA ILE A 70 -15.22 14.23 7.88
C ILE A 70 -14.86 13.90 6.43
N THR A 71 -13.93 12.98 6.21
CA THR A 71 -13.49 12.60 4.86
C THR A 71 -14.63 11.95 4.07
N THR A 72 -15.47 11.14 4.72
CA THR A 72 -16.63 10.50 4.07
C THR A 72 -17.66 11.55 3.63
N ARG A 73 -17.85 12.63 4.40
CA ARG A 73 -18.67 13.77 3.98
C ARG A 73 -18.11 14.46 2.73
N LEU A 74 -16.78 14.64 2.66
CA LEU A 74 -16.14 15.21 1.47
C LEU A 74 -16.31 14.30 0.26
N VAL A 75 -16.15 13.00 0.44
CA VAL A 75 -16.37 11.99 -0.61
C VAL A 75 -17.83 12.02 -1.10
N ASP A 76 -18.81 12.22 -0.20
CA ASP A 76 -20.22 12.38 -0.60
C ASP A 76 -20.42 13.59 -1.50
N GLY A 77 -19.86 14.75 -1.15
CA GLY A 77 -19.87 15.95 -1.98
C GLY A 77 -19.16 15.76 -3.33
N PHE A 78 -18.06 15.02 -3.35
CA PHE A 78 -17.35 14.67 -4.58
C PHE A 78 -18.23 13.82 -5.51
N TYR A 79 -18.91 12.80 -4.98
CA TYR A 79 -19.85 11.98 -5.76
C TYR A 79 -21.12 12.73 -6.18
N GLN A 80 -21.45 13.84 -5.51
CA GLN A 80 -22.50 14.77 -5.94
C GLN A 80 -22.04 15.74 -7.04
N GLY A 81 -20.75 15.74 -7.40
CA GLY A 81 -20.19 16.50 -8.52
C GLY A 81 -19.22 17.61 -8.14
N ASP A 82 -18.92 17.82 -6.85
CA ASP A 82 -17.91 18.80 -6.44
C ASP A 82 -16.49 18.24 -6.59
N ASN A 83 -15.98 18.32 -7.82
CA ASN A 83 -14.63 17.83 -8.16
C ASN A 83 -13.50 18.58 -7.43
N LYS A 84 -13.75 19.76 -6.84
CA LYS A 84 -12.71 20.51 -6.10
C LYS A 84 -12.27 19.78 -4.84
N LEU A 85 -13.13 18.90 -4.30
CA LEU A 85 -12.84 18.12 -3.10
C LEU A 85 -11.81 17.01 -3.34
N ALA A 86 -11.53 16.63 -4.59
CA ALA A 86 -10.63 15.54 -4.92
C ALA A 86 -9.21 15.71 -4.34
N GLY A 87 -8.68 16.93 -4.36
CA GLY A 87 -7.36 17.23 -3.83
C GLY A 87 -7.26 17.03 -2.32
N GLU A 88 -8.28 17.47 -1.59
CA GLU A 88 -8.36 17.32 -0.13
C GLU A 88 -8.58 15.86 0.28
N ILE A 89 -9.48 15.16 -0.42
CA ILE A 89 -9.72 13.71 -0.21
C ILE A 89 -8.42 12.94 -0.37
N ARG A 90 -7.67 13.18 -1.45
CA ARG A 90 -6.37 12.53 -1.70
C ARG A 90 -5.40 12.78 -0.54
N GLN A 91 -5.28 14.02 -0.09
CA GLN A 91 -4.36 14.38 1.01
C GLN A 91 -4.72 13.69 2.32
N ARG A 92 -6.01 13.58 2.64
CA ARG A 92 -6.48 12.88 3.85
C ARG A 92 -6.23 11.39 3.77
N THR A 93 -6.60 10.75 2.66
CA THR A 93 -6.40 9.30 2.48
C THR A 93 -4.92 8.89 2.43
N ALA A 94 -4.04 9.78 1.97
CA ALA A 94 -2.60 9.53 1.95
C ALA A 94 -2.02 9.37 3.37
N LYS A 95 -2.57 10.08 4.38
CA LYS A 95 -2.13 9.95 5.77
C LYS A 95 -2.38 8.57 6.37
N TRP A 96 -3.25 7.79 5.75
CA TRP A 96 -3.63 6.45 6.19
C TRP A 96 -3.10 5.34 5.29
N GLY A 97 -2.27 5.64 4.30
CA GLY A 97 -1.76 4.62 3.38
C GLY A 97 -2.79 4.21 2.30
N GLY A 98 -3.57 5.17 1.79
CA GLY A 98 -4.61 4.90 0.79
C GLY A 98 -4.10 4.31 -0.53
N THR A 99 -2.82 4.50 -0.85
CA THR A 99 -2.15 3.91 -2.02
C THR A 99 -0.93 3.09 -1.62
N VAL A 100 -0.40 2.28 -2.54
CA VAL A 100 0.85 1.54 -2.34
C VAL A 100 2.02 2.49 -2.05
N GLU A 101 2.09 3.62 -2.77
CA GLU A 101 3.11 4.65 -2.53
C GLU A 101 2.98 5.26 -1.13
N ASP A 102 1.75 5.55 -0.68
CA ASP A 102 1.51 6.09 0.66
C ASP A 102 1.90 5.07 1.74
N ARG A 103 1.57 3.79 1.57
CA ARG A 103 2.00 2.73 2.51
C ARG A 103 3.51 2.60 2.58
N ALA A 104 4.20 2.64 1.43
CA ALA A 104 5.65 2.64 1.39
C ALA A 104 6.25 3.86 2.12
N ARG A 105 5.67 5.05 1.92
CA ARG A 105 6.07 6.28 2.62
C ARG A 105 5.86 6.19 4.13
N LEU A 106 4.78 5.55 4.56
CA LEU A 106 4.43 5.35 5.97
C LEU A 106 5.11 4.11 6.59
N ARG A 107 5.89 3.36 5.82
CA ARG A 107 6.53 2.10 6.24
C ARG A 107 5.52 1.07 6.78
N MET A 108 4.41 0.95 6.08
CA MET A 108 3.39 -0.07 6.31
C MET A 108 3.66 -1.26 5.38
N SER A 109 3.80 -2.47 5.92
CA SER A 109 3.88 -3.73 5.17
C SER A 109 2.68 -4.60 5.50
N LEU A 110 2.14 -5.36 4.53
CA LEU A 110 1.14 -6.38 4.83
C LEU A 110 1.86 -7.67 5.25
N LYS A 111 1.33 -8.34 6.27
CA LYS A 111 1.85 -9.61 6.76
C LYS A 111 1.80 -10.66 5.65
N GLY A 112 2.93 -11.32 5.39
CA GLY A 112 3.09 -12.27 4.28
C GLY A 112 3.50 -11.62 2.95
N GLU A 113 3.60 -10.29 2.88
CA GLU A 113 4.45 -9.62 1.88
C GLU A 113 5.90 -9.65 2.41
N ASP A 114 6.45 -10.84 2.62
CA ASP A 114 7.90 -10.99 2.68
C ASP A 114 8.44 -10.63 1.30
N GLN A 115 8.73 -9.35 1.09
CA GLN A 115 9.75 -8.97 0.14
C GLN A 115 11.07 -9.32 0.79
N ASP A 116 11.47 -10.59 0.68
CA ASP A 116 12.89 -10.92 0.70
C ASP A 116 13.53 -10.12 -0.44
N PRO A 117 14.41 -9.14 -0.16
CA PRO A 117 15.29 -8.60 -1.19
C PRO A 117 16.47 -9.55 -1.41
N GLU A 118 16.36 -10.83 -1.04
CA GLU A 118 17.32 -11.88 -1.36
C GLU A 118 17.07 -12.55 -2.71
N ASP A 119 16.15 -12.01 -3.52
CA ASP A 119 16.08 -12.34 -4.95
C ASP A 119 16.49 -11.15 -5.84
N ASP A 120 17.66 -10.59 -5.56
CA ASP A 120 18.57 -10.17 -6.64
C ASP A 120 19.52 -11.34 -6.98
N SER A 121 18.99 -12.57 -6.96
CA SER A 121 19.32 -13.45 -8.06
C SER A 121 18.51 -12.94 -9.25
N SER A 122 18.96 -11.82 -9.82
CA SER A 122 18.92 -11.73 -11.28
C SER A 122 19.43 -13.11 -11.73
N PRO A 123 18.61 -14.00 -12.34
CA PRO A 123 19.19 -15.13 -13.03
C PRO A 123 20.21 -14.47 -13.94
N GLU A 124 21.49 -14.84 -13.80
CA GLU A 124 22.50 -14.37 -14.74
C GLU A 124 21.85 -14.50 -16.11
N PRO A 125 21.77 -13.42 -16.91
CA PRO A 125 21.14 -13.54 -18.19
C PRO A 125 21.82 -14.72 -18.86
N VAL A 126 21.07 -15.79 -19.10
CA VAL A 126 21.59 -17.02 -19.69
C VAL A 126 21.89 -16.65 -21.14
N THR A 127 22.96 -15.92 -21.36
CA THR A 127 23.36 -15.32 -22.64
C THR A 127 24.13 -16.33 -23.48
N THR A 128 23.84 -17.62 -23.35
CA THR A 128 24.62 -18.65 -24.05
C THR A 128 23.83 -19.74 -24.75
N ASP A 129 22.51 -19.62 -24.93
CA ASP A 129 21.82 -20.59 -25.81
C ASP A 129 20.66 -20.05 -26.65
N LEU A 130 20.06 -18.89 -26.30
CA LEU A 130 18.92 -18.37 -27.05
C LEU A 130 19.31 -17.84 -28.44
N ASP A 131 20.52 -17.28 -28.60
CA ASP A 131 20.99 -16.75 -29.88
C ASP A 131 21.36 -17.86 -30.88
N GLU A 132 21.85 -19.01 -30.42
CA GLU A 132 22.14 -20.16 -31.29
C GLU A 132 20.87 -20.89 -31.74
N GLU A 133 19.87 -21.03 -30.86
CA GLU A 133 18.57 -21.59 -31.22
C GLU A 133 17.83 -20.70 -32.23
N LEU A 134 17.89 -19.37 -32.07
CA LEU A 134 17.30 -18.43 -33.01
C LEU A 134 18.00 -18.47 -34.36
N TYR A 135 19.34 -18.58 -34.38
CA TYR A 135 20.13 -18.68 -35.61
C TYR A 135 19.84 -19.97 -36.40
N ARG A 136 19.60 -21.09 -35.71
CA ARG A 136 19.21 -22.35 -36.36
C ARG A 136 17.80 -22.28 -36.95
N LEU A 137 16.84 -21.68 -36.24
CA LEU A 137 15.44 -21.58 -36.69
C LEU A 137 15.26 -20.66 -37.91
N LEU A 138 16.12 -19.66 -38.10
CA LEU A 138 16.03 -18.67 -39.19
C LEU A 138 16.78 -19.09 -40.47
N ASN A 139 17.62 -20.13 -40.41
CA ASN A 139 18.45 -20.59 -41.53
C ASN A 139 18.05 -21.97 -42.09
N ASP A 140 16.98 -22.59 -41.55
CA ASP A 140 16.26 -23.72 -42.17
C ASP A 140 15.04 -23.21 -42.97
#